data_AF-A0A2Z6RN43-F1
#
_entry.id   AF-A0A2Z6RN43-F1
#
_cell.length_a   1.000
_cell.length_b   1.000
_cell.length_c   1.000
_cell.angle_alpha   90.00
_cell.angle_beta   90.00
_cell.angle_gamma   90.00
#
_symmetry.space_group_name_H-M   'P 1'
#
loop_
_entity.id
_entity.type
_entity.pdbx_description
1 polymer ?
#
loop_
_entity_poly.entity_id
_entity_poly.type
_entity_poly.pdbx_seq_one_letter_code
_entity_poly.pdbx_strand_id
1 'polypeptide(L)'
;MRTCYYELLEVDRTASGEEIKKAYRRKALEWHPDKNHHRVEEATKRFALIQEAYDVLSDPHERDWYDGHRDAILREDDDIYEPDVYDESSSRWGFRTSVQGTRTEDLMRFFTKACYQGFDDGKTGFYSVYRKLFEKLAEEEEDAYSHDRGEDADDFHSYPSFGDSTTPIDPNDSKDGNPIKNFYTSWLNFSTQKSFKWFDKYKLSE
;
A
#
# COMPACT_ATOMS: atom_id res chain seq x y z
N MET A 1 -17.34 8.48 -4.68
CA MET A 1 -17.74 7.65 -3.52
C MET A 1 -17.53 6.19 -3.88
N ARG A 2 -16.50 5.53 -3.32
CA ARG A 2 -16.28 4.09 -3.45
C ARG A 2 -17.51 3.33 -2.95
N THR A 3 -17.95 2.33 -3.71
CA THR A 3 -19.05 1.44 -3.30
C THR A 3 -18.56 0.37 -2.35
N CYS A 4 -19.34 0.11 -1.30
CA CYS A 4 -19.08 -0.97 -0.35
C CYS A 4 -19.07 -2.35 -1.06
N TYR A 5 -18.14 -3.25 -0.69
CA TYR A 5 -18.04 -4.57 -1.31
C TYR A 5 -19.29 -5.43 -1.09
N TYR A 6 -19.93 -5.32 0.08
CA TYR A 6 -21.22 -5.97 0.34
C TYR A 6 -22.34 -5.45 -0.56
N GLU A 7 -22.36 -4.15 -0.84
CA GLU A 7 -23.34 -3.53 -1.74
C GLU A 7 -23.08 -3.95 -3.19
N LEU A 8 -21.80 -4.08 -3.58
CA LEU A 8 -21.42 -4.51 -4.92
C LEU A 8 -21.84 -5.96 -5.20
N LEU A 9 -21.70 -6.85 -4.22
CA LEU A 9 -22.15 -8.24 -4.30
C LEU A 9 -23.66 -8.41 -4.01
N GLU A 10 -24.35 -7.35 -3.58
CA GLU A 10 -25.75 -7.35 -3.14
C GLU A 10 -26.02 -8.39 -2.05
N VAL A 11 -25.17 -8.42 -1.03
CA VAL A 11 -25.27 -9.32 0.12
C VAL A 11 -25.31 -8.54 1.41
N ASP A 12 -25.90 -9.15 2.45
CA ASP A 12 -25.87 -8.56 3.79
C ASP A 12 -24.44 -8.62 4.37
N ARG A 13 -24.14 -7.72 5.30
CA ARG A 13 -22.88 -7.72 6.05
C ARG A 13 -22.73 -8.95 6.92
N THR A 14 -23.84 -9.53 7.38
CA THR A 14 -23.84 -10.79 8.14
C THR A 14 -23.84 -12.02 7.23
N ALA A 15 -23.67 -11.87 5.91
CA ALA A 15 -23.70 -12.98 4.98
C ALA A 15 -22.59 -14.00 5.28
N SER A 16 -22.93 -15.27 5.16
CA SER A 16 -22.00 -16.39 5.25
C SER A 16 -21.08 -16.46 4.03
N GLY A 17 -19.92 -17.11 4.17
CA GLY A 17 -19.00 -17.32 3.04
C GLY A 17 -19.64 -18.05 1.86
N GLU A 18 -20.62 -18.94 2.11
CA GLU A 18 -21.37 -19.62 1.06
C GLU A 18 -22.29 -18.67 0.27
N GLU A 19 -22.94 -17.72 0.95
CA GLU A 19 -23.78 -16.70 0.34
C GLU A 19 -22.96 -15.73 -0.50
N ILE A 20 -21.82 -15.28 0.02
CA ILE A 20 -20.85 -14.43 -0.69
C ILE A 20 -20.38 -15.14 -1.98
N LYS A 21 -20.02 -16.42 -1.89
CA LYS A 21 -19.61 -17.22 -3.05
C LYS A 21 -20.74 -17.40 -4.06
N LYS A 22 -21.98 -17.57 -3.60
CA LYS A 22 -23.16 -17.69 -4.48
C LYS A 22 -23.44 -16.36 -5.19
N ALA A 23 -23.35 -15.24 -4.47
CA ALA A 23 -23.54 -13.90 -5.02
C ALA A 23 -22.47 -13.55 -6.06
N TYR A 24 -21.20 -13.85 -5.76
CA TYR A 24 -20.09 -13.70 -6.70
C TYR A 24 -20.36 -14.44 -8.01
N ARG A 25 -20.72 -15.72 -7.96
CA ARG A 25 -21.03 -16.50 -9.18
C ARG A 25 -22.17 -15.89 -10.01
N ARG A 26 -23.20 -15.37 -9.36
CA ARG A 26 -24.32 -14.70 -10.05
C ARG A 26 -23.85 -13.42 -10.73
N LYS A 27 -23.11 -12.57 -10.02
CA LYS A 27 -22.61 -11.28 -10.53
C LYS A 27 -21.54 -11.45 -11.61
N ALA A 28 -20.65 -12.42 -11.46
CA ALA A 28 -19.65 -12.78 -12.46
C ALA A 28 -20.29 -13.19 -13.79
N LEU A 29 -21.38 -13.97 -13.76
CA LEU A 29 -22.14 -14.33 -14.97
C LEU A 29 -22.92 -13.16 -15.58
N GLU A 30 -23.40 -12.24 -14.75
CA GLU A 30 -24.13 -11.03 -15.18
C GLU A 30 -23.20 -10.04 -15.90
N TRP A 31 -22.01 -9.84 -15.38
CA TRP A 31 -21.02 -8.87 -15.88
C TRP A 31 -19.90 -9.49 -16.73
N HIS A 32 -20.05 -10.75 -17.14
CA HIS A 32 -19.05 -11.40 -17.99
C HIS A 32 -18.92 -10.67 -19.35
N PRO A 33 -17.71 -10.37 -19.85
CA PRO A 33 -17.51 -9.68 -21.12
C PRO A 33 -18.12 -10.43 -22.31
N ASP A 34 -18.09 -11.77 -22.27
CA ASP A 34 -18.71 -12.66 -23.28
C ASP A 34 -20.25 -12.67 -23.27
N LYS A 35 -20.92 -11.98 -22.34
CA LYS A 35 -22.39 -11.76 -22.41
C LYS A 35 -22.75 -10.31 -22.66
N ASN A 36 -21.78 -9.41 -22.49
CA ASN A 36 -21.96 -7.96 -22.57
C ASN A 36 -21.13 -7.35 -23.70
N HIS A 37 -21.25 -7.93 -24.90
CA HIS A 37 -20.48 -7.58 -26.09
C HIS A 37 -20.66 -6.10 -26.52
N HIS A 38 -21.79 -5.51 -26.14
CA HIS A 38 -22.14 -4.11 -26.44
C HIS A 38 -21.53 -3.11 -25.44
N ARG A 39 -21.01 -3.58 -24.29
CA ARG A 39 -20.48 -2.75 -23.19
C ARG A 39 -19.27 -3.41 -22.52
N VAL A 40 -18.33 -3.89 -23.32
CA VAL A 40 -17.18 -4.70 -22.86
C VAL A 40 -16.33 -3.96 -21.84
N GLU A 41 -16.05 -2.68 -22.03
CA GLU A 41 -15.24 -1.89 -21.09
C GLU A 41 -15.90 -1.74 -19.72
N GLU A 42 -17.19 -1.39 -19.68
CA GLU A 42 -17.94 -1.27 -18.43
C GLU A 42 -18.07 -2.61 -17.72
N ALA A 43 -18.35 -3.67 -18.48
CA ALA A 43 -18.45 -5.02 -17.96
C ALA A 43 -17.12 -5.48 -17.36
N THR A 44 -16.00 -5.19 -18.02
CA THR A 44 -14.66 -5.53 -17.53
C THR A 44 -14.34 -4.78 -16.24
N LYS A 45 -14.62 -3.46 -16.17
CA LYS A 45 -14.42 -2.66 -14.95
C LYS A 45 -15.28 -3.17 -13.79
N ARG A 46 -16.57 -3.45 -14.03
CA ARG A 46 -17.47 -3.98 -13.02
C ARG A 46 -17.06 -5.38 -12.56
N PHE A 47 -16.67 -6.23 -13.50
CA PHE A 47 -16.19 -7.58 -13.21
C PHE A 47 -14.94 -7.58 -12.34
N ALA A 48 -13.97 -6.71 -12.63
CA ALA A 48 -12.78 -6.54 -11.80
C ALA A 48 -13.13 -6.16 -10.36
N LEU A 49 -14.02 -5.19 -10.17
CA LEU A 49 -14.50 -4.77 -8.85
C LEU A 49 -15.24 -5.91 -8.11
N ILE A 50 -16.06 -6.68 -8.82
CA ILE A 50 -16.79 -7.84 -8.25
C ILE A 50 -15.81 -8.92 -7.78
N GLN A 51 -14.75 -9.16 -8.55
CA GLN A 51 -13.71 -10.12 -8.21
C GLN A 51 -12.92 -9.66 -6.98
N GLU A 52 -12.54 -8.38 -6.92
CA GLU A 52 -11.87 -7.77 -5.77
C GLU A 52 -12.73 -7.87 -4.49
N ALA A 53 -14.02 -7.53 -4.58
CA ALA A 53 -14.96 -7.67 -3.48
C ALA A 53 -15.06 -9.12 -2.98
N TYR A 54 -15.01 -10.10 -3.89
CA TYR A 54 -15.01 -11.50 -3.51
C TYR A 54 -13.70 -11.92 -2.85
N ASP A 55 -12.54 -11.54 -3.39
CA ASP A 55 -11.23 -11.86 -2.81
C ASP A 55 -11.18 -11.43 -1.32
N VAL A 56 -11.50 -10.16 -1.05
CA VAL A 56 -11.48 -9.57 0.30
C VAL A 56 -12.54 -10.18 1.23
N LEU A 57 -13.76 -10.41 0.75
CA LEU A 57 -14.85 -10.92 1.61
C LEU A 57 -14.82 -12.45 1.79
N SER A 58 -14.06 -13.17 0.96
CA SER A 58 -13.97 -14.63 1.01
C SER A 58 -12.98 -15.14 2.05
N ASP A 59 -11.91 -14.38 2.32
CA ASP A 59 -10.95 -14.68 3.39
C ASP A 59 -11.43 -14.06 4.71
N PRO A 60 -11.60 -14.85 5.79
CA PRO A 60 -12.00 -14.33 7.09
C PRO A 60 -11.08 -13.22 7.63
N HIS A 61 -9.77 -13.32 7.39
CA HIS A 61 -8.80 -12.32 7.88
C HIS A 61 -8.91 -11.01 7.10
N GLU A 62 -9.01 -11.08 5.77
CA GLU A 62 -9.19 -9.88 4.94
C GLU A 62 -10.56 -9.24 5.18
N ARG A 63 -11.59 -10.05 5.43
CA ARG A 63 -12.94 -9.58 5.78
C ARG A 63 -12.96 -8.84 7.10
N ASP A 64 -12.35 -9.39 8.15
CA ASP A 64 -12.28 -8.74 9.47
C ASP A 64 -11.55 -7.39 9.37
N TRP A 65 -10.48 -7.33 8.59
CA TRP A 65 -9.76 -6.08 8.35
C TRP A 65 -10.60 -5.07 7.57
N TYR A 66 -11.28 -5.52 6.49
CA TYR A 66 -12.16 -4.69 5.70
C TYR A 66 -13.29 -4.12 6.55
N ASP A 67 -13.94 -4.95 7.38
CA ASP A 67 -15.01 -4.52 8.28
C ASP A 67 -14.51 -3.48 9.30
N GLY A 68 -13.26 -3.61 9.78
CA GLY A 68 -12.62 -2.65 10.67
C GLY A 68 -12.22 -1.31 10.03
N HIS A 69 -11.88 -1.30 8.73
CA HIS A 69 -11.33 -0.11 8.03
C HIS A 69 -12.27 0.45 6.96
N ARG A 70 -13.43 -0.17 6.75
CA ARG A 70 -14.44 0.20 5.75
C ARG A 70 -14.78 1.69 5.77
N ASP A 71 -15.01 2.26 6.94
CA ASP A 71 -15.43 3.66 7.06
C ASP A 71 -14.31 4.65 6.71
N ALA A 72 -13.04 4.25 6.78
CA ALA A 72 -11.92 5.04 6.27
C ALA A 72 -11.83 4.90 4.74
N ILE A 73 -11.90 3.67 4.22
CA ILE A 73 -11.84 3.36 2.79
C ILE A 73 -12.98 4.02 2.00
N LEU A 74 -14.18 4.10 2.57
CA LEU A 74 -15.36 4.68 1.92
C LEU A 74 -15.40 6.22 2.03
N ARG A 75 -14.60 6.83 2.91
CA ARG A 75 -14.48 8.29 3.05
C ARG A 75 -13.43 8.90 2.12
N GLU A 76 -12.39 8.15 1.77
CA GLU A 76 -11.31 8.62 0.89
C GLU A 76 -11.75 8.65 -0.58
N ASP A 77 -12.43 9.73 -0.99
CA ASP A 77 -12.65 10.06 -2.40
C ASP A 77 -12.49 11.57 -2.71
N ASP A 78 -11.88 12.36 -1.82
CA ASP A 78 -11.55 13.78 -2.11
C ASP A 78 -10.06 14.13 -2.05
N ASP A 79 -9.20 13.24 -1.56
CA ASP A 79 -7.76 13.51 -1.53
C ASP A 79 -7.04 12.48 -2.41
N ILE A 80 -6.87 12.82 -3.70
CA ILE A 80 -5.54 12.63 -4.27
C ILE A 80 -4.63 13.26 -3.22
N TYR A 81 -3.81 12.45 -2.52
CA TYR A 81 -2.80 12.91 -1.57
C TYR A 81 -1.98 14.00 -2.24
N GLU A 82 -2.43 15.25 -2.05
CA GLU A 82 -1.60 16.43 -2.18
C GLU A 82 -0.61 16.25 -1.03
N PRO A 83 0.70 16.15 -1.31
CA PRO A 83 1.68 16.36 -0.28
C PRO A 83 1.28 17.65 0.41
N ASP A 84 0.98 17.55 1.69
CA ASP A 84 0.83 18.63 2.62
C ASP A 84 1.81 19.73 2.22
N VAL A 85 1.24 20.77 1.61
CA VAL A 85 1.97 21.98 1.26
C VAL A 85 2.60 22.43 2.55
N TYR A 86 3.93 22.33 2.61
CA TYR A 86 4.78 22.83 3.67
C TYR A 86 4.21 24.16 4.19
N ASP A 87 3.52 24.11 5.35
CA ASP A 87 3.16 25.32 6.07
C ASP A 87 4.44 25.85 6.71
N GLU A 88 5.13 26.68 5.94
CA GLU A 88 6.34 27.39 6.34
C GLU A 88 6.12 28.28 7.59
N SER A 89 4.86 28.49 8.03
CA SER A 89 4.53 29.28 9.22
C SER A 89 4.76 28.57 10.56
N SER A 90 4.95 27.24 10.59
CA SER A 90 5.23 26.52 11.84
C SER A 90 6.69 26.60 12.31
N SER A 91 7.54 27.36 11.61
CA SER A 91 8.98 27.49 11.88
C SER A 91 9.38 28.42 13.05
N ARG A 92 8.45 28.90 13.89
CA ARG A 92 8.81 29.88 14.95
C ARG A 92 9.21 29.28 16.30
N TRP A 93 8.85 28.03 16.59
CA TRP A 93 9.31 27.33 17.78
C TRP A 93 9.64 25.90 17.36
N GLY A 94 10.93 25.62 17.14
CA GLY A 94 11.48 24.39 16.57
C GLY A 94 11.23 23.12 17.38
N PHE A 95 9.98 22.72 17.55
CA PHE A 95 9.56 21.42 18.02
C PHE A 95 9.22 20.56 16.79
N ARG A 96 10.23 19.88 16.24
CA ARG A 96 9.99 18.70 15.40
C ARG A 96 9.50 17.59 16.31
N THR A 97 8.19 17.50 16.52
CA THR A 97 7.59 16.36 17.22
C THR A 97 7.68 15.16 16.30
N SER A 98 8.60 14.23 16.63
CA SER A 98 8.83 12.88 16.08
C SER A 98 8.34 12.62 14.65
N VAL A 99 9.24 12.25 13.75
CA VAL A 99 8.89 11.66 12.45
C VAL A 99 7.93 10.50 12.70
N GLN A 100 6.63 10.73 12.50
CA GLN A 100 5.62 9.70 12.64
C GLN A 100 5.76 8.84 11.38
N GLY A 101 6.66 7.85 11.44
CA GLY A 101 6.94 6.97 10.31
C GLY A 101 5.69 6.26 9.79
N THR A 102 5.77 5.75 8.56
CA THR A 102 4.67 5.02 7.90
C THR A 102 4.11 3.95 8.84
N ARG A 103 2.80 4.01 9.11
CA ARG A 103 2.14 3.11 10.07
C ARG A 103 1.84 1.78 9.41
N THR A 104 1.61 0.74 10.22
CA THR A 104 1.18 -0.58 9.70
C THR A 104 -0.09 -0.48 8.85
N GLU A 105 -1.03 0.38 9.25
CA GLU A 105 -2.29 0.62 8.50
C GLU A 105 -2.03 1.14 7.08
N ASP A 106 -1.01 1.99 6.91
CA ASP A 106 -0.63 2.55 5.61
C ASP A 106 0.00 1.48 4.73
N LEU A 107 0.86 0.63 5.31
CA LEU A 107 1.49 -0.49 4.61
C LEU A 107 0.46 -1.53 4.14
N MET A 108 -0.51 -1.89 4.99
CA MET A 108 -1.51 -2.92 4.69
C MET A 108 -2.31 -2.64 3.42
N ARG A 109 -2.50 -1.37 3.05
CA ARG A 109 -3.17 -0.98 1.79
C ARG A 109 -2.43 -1.53 0.56
N PHE A 110 -1.10 -1.60 0.61
CA PHE A 110 -0.25 -2.10 -0.48
C PHE A 110 -0.20 -3.63 -0.55
N PHE A 111 -0.78 -4.35 0.42
CA PHE A 111 -0.93 -5.80 0.38
C PHE A 111 -2.21 -6.23 -0.37
N THR A 112 -3.11 -5.29 -0.67
CA THR A 112 -4.32 -5.56 -1.43
C THR A 112 -4.06 -5.41 -2.94
N LYS A 113 -4.67 -6.27 -3.75
CA LYS A 113 -4.54 -6.20 -5.23
C LYS A 113 -5.12 -4.92 -5.85
N ALA A 114 -5.83 -4.12 -5.06
CA ALA A 114 -6.45 -2.88 -5.47
C ALA A 114 -5.49 -1.68 -5.48
N CYS A 115 -4.28 -1.82 -4.93
CA CYS A 115 -3.36 -0.70 -4.78
C CYS A 115 -2.71 -0.24 -6.09
N TYR A 116 -2.73 -1.06 -7.14
CA TYR A 116 -2.21 -0.72 -8.46
C TYR A 116 -3.11 -1.23 -9.59
N GLN A 117 -3.00 -0.60 -10.75
CA GLN A 117 -3.71 -0.98 -11.96
C GLN A 117 -2.69 -1.17 -13.09
N GLY A 118 -2.48 -2.43 -13.50
CA GLY A 118 -1.54 -2.78 -14.57
C GLY A 118 -0.08 -2.85 -14.11
N PHE A 119 0.77 -3.41 -14.96
CA PHE A 119 2.21 -3.60 -14.73
C PHE A 119 3.03 -2.60 -15.54
N ASP A 120 2.68 -1.31 -15.45
CA ASP A 120 3.35 -0.22 -16.15
C ASP A 120 3.90 0.83 -15.16
N ASP A 121 4.61 1.83 -15.69
CA ASP A 121 5.06 3.02 -14.97
C ASP A 121 3.99 4.14 -14.98
N GLY A 122 2.73 3.80 -15.25
CA GLY A 122 1.62 4.74 -15.15
C GLY A 122 1.47 5.29 -13.74
N LYS A 123 0.71 6.38 -13.55
CA LYS A 123 0.53 7.02 -12.23
C LYS A 123 -0.03 6.06 -11.17
N THR A 124 -0.84 5.09 -11.59
CA THR A 124 -1.42 4.02 -10.77
C THR A 124 -0.83 2.65 -11.11
N GLY A 125 0.23 2.61 -11.92
CA GLY A 125 0.88 1.37 -12.35
C GLY A 125 1.69 0.74 -11.22
N PHE A 126 1.86 -0.59 -11.28
CA PHE A 126 2.58 -1.37 -10.28
C PHE A 126 3.91 -0.74 -9.87
N TYR A 127 4.77 -0.43 -10.85
CA TYR A 127 6.12 0.06 -10.57
C TYR A 127 6.10 1.43 -9.90
N SER A 128 5.22 2.33 -10.32
CA SER A 128 5.10 3.66 -9.72
C SER A 128 4.59 3.62 -8.28
N VAL A 129 3.62 2.74 -8.01
CA VAL A 129 3.02 2.59 -6.68
C VAL A 129 4.05 2.07 -5.68
N TYR A 130 4.72 0.95 -6.01
CA TYR A 130 5.70 0.36 -5.10
C TYR A 130 7.00 1.16 -5.04
N ARG A 131 7.45 1.79 -6.14
CA ARG A 131 8.63 2.66 -6.11
C ARG A 131 8.45 3.81 -5.13
N LYS A 132 7.32 4.52 -5.20
CA LYS A 132 7.02 5.61 -4.25
C LYS A 132 6.98 5.12 -2.81
N LEU A 133 6.43 3.93 -2.58
CA LEU A 133 6.40 3.34 -1.24
C LEU A 133 7.82 3.10 -0.70
N PHE A 134 8.67 2.43 -1.48
CA PHE A 134 10.04 2.12 -1.06
C PHE A 134 10.93 3.36 -0.96
N GLU A 135 10.75 4.36 -1.84
CA GLU A 135 11.42 5.66 -1.75
C GLU A 135 11.03 6.39 -0.47
N LYS A 136 9.72 6.43 -0.14
CA LYS A 136 9.25 7.01 1.12
C LYS A 136 9.85 6.30 2.33
N LEU A 137 9.87 4.97 2.33
CA LEU A 137 10.48 4.21 3.43
C LEU A 137 11.97 4.53 3.57
N ALA A 138 12.70 4.62 2.45
CA ALA A 138 14.12 4.97 2.44
C ALA A 138 14.37 6.38 3.00
N GLU A 139 13.58 7.38 2.56
CA GLU A 139 13.63 8.76 3.07
C GLU A 139 13.35 8.82 4.57
N GLU A 140 12.35 8.08 5.06
CA GLU A 140 12.04 8.02 6.48
C GLU A 140 13.19 7.42 7.32
N GLU A 141 13.92 6.43 6.78
CA GLU A 141 15.09 5.87 7.46
C GLU A 141 16.30 6.82 7.42
N GLU A 142 16.47 7.60 6.36
CA GLU A 142 17.49 8.66 6.27
C GLU A 142 17.22 9.80 7.26
N ASP A 143 15.96 10.22 7.38
CA ASP A 143 15.52 11.21 8.37
C ASP A 143 15.71 10.70 9.80
N ALA A 144 15.38 9.43 10.05
CA ALA A 144 15.61 8.79 11.34
C ALA A 144 17.10 8.73 11.69
N TYR A 145 17.95 8.36 10.73
CA TYR A 145 19.40 8.32 10.94
C TYR A 145 20.00 9.70 11.24
N SER A 146 19.50 10.76 10.60
CA SER A 146 20.03 12.11 10.79
C SER A 146 19.51 12.82 12.06
N HIS A 147 18.30 12.51 12.53
CA HIS A 147 17.63 13.25 13.61
C HIS A 147 17.30 12.45 14.88
N ASP A 148 17.23 11.12 14.82
CA ASP A 148 16.80 10.26 15.95
C ASP A 148 17.57 8.93 16.04
N ARG A 149 18.84 8.91 15.62
CA ARG A 149 19.69 7.73 15.67
C ARG A 149 19.84 7.23 17.11
N GLY A 150 19.63 5.93 17.32
CA GLY A 150 19.98 5.26 18.59
C GLY A 150 21.49 5.32 18.83
N GLU A 151 21.93 5.38 20.09
CA GLU A 151 23.38 5.40 20.43
C GLU A 151 24.13 4.16 19.90
N ASP A 152 23.40 3.04 19.72
CA ASP A 152 23.90 1.77 19.19
C ASP A 152 23.54 1.51 17.71
N ALA A 153 23.01 2.50 17.00
CA ALA A 153 22.58 2.29 15.61
C ALA A 153 23.79 2.07 14.69
N ASP A 154 23.67 1.15 13.73
CA ASP A 154 24.69 0.88 12.72
C ASP A 154 24.91 2.08 11.77
N ASP A 155 26.01 2.06 11.01
CA ASP A 155 26.27 3.07 9.98
C ASP A 155 25.17 3.09 8.92
N PHE A 156 24.85 4.27 8.40
CA PHE A 156 23.77 4.43 7.43
C PHE A 156 24.06 3.62 6.15
N HIS A 157 23.08 2.81 5.77
CA HIS A 157 23.07 2.09 4.51
C HIS A 157 22.02 2.72 3.58
N SER A 158 22.45 3.20 2.42
CA SER A 158 21.54 3.73 1.40
C SER A 158 20.70 2.59 0.83
N TYR A 159 19.38 2.79 0.79
CA TYR A 159 18.45 1.83 0.23
C TYR A 159 18.32 2.01 -1.28
N PRO A 160 18.52 0.96 -2.09
CA PRO A 160 18.32 1.03 -3.53
C PRO A 160 16.84 1.25 -3.87
N SER A 161 16.58 2.01 -4.94
CA SER A 161 15.23 2.20 -5.48
C SER A 161 14.64 0.90 -6.03
N PHE A 162 13.31 0.79 -6.00
CA PHE A 162 12.54 -0.36 -6.52
C PHE A 162 12.74 -0.59 -8.04
N GLY A 163 13.06 0.47 -8.77
CA GLY A 163 13.18 0.43 -10.23
C GLY A 163 11.86 0.65 -10.97
N ASP A 164 11.89 0.40 -12.27
CA ASP A 164 10.85 0.67 -13.26
C ASP A 164 10.59 -0.52 -14.19
N SER A 165 9.61 -0.38 -15.11
CA SER A 165 9.29 -1.46 -16.06
C SER A 165 10.42 -1.78 -17.04
N THR A 166 11.42 -0.91 -17.14
CA THR A 166 12.59 -1.06 -18.02
C THR A 166 13.83 -1.57 -17.30
N THR A 167 13.73 -1.83 -15.99
CA THR A 167 14.87 -2.22 -15.17
C THR A 167 15.40 -3.59 -15.62
N PRO A 168 16.69 -3.68 -16.01
CA PRO A 168 17.23 -4.91 -16.58
C PRO A 168 17.19 -6.07 -15.59
N ILE A 169 16.63 -7.20 -16.04
CA ILE A 169 16.50 -8.42 -15.23
C ILE A 169 17.79 -9.25 -15.29
N ASP A 170 18.52 -9.20 -16.42
CA ASP A 170 19.73 -9.99 -16.62
C ASP A 170 20.91 -9.37 -15.84
N PRO A 171 21.61 -10.16 -14.99
CA PRO A 171 22.80 -9.71 -14.28
C PRO A 171 23.95 -9.21 -15.15
N ASN A 172 23.97 -9.51 -16.46
CA ASN A 172 25.00 -9.07 -17.40
C ASN A 172 24.64 -7.80 -18.18
N ASP A 173 23.40 -7.30 -18.07
CA ASP A 173 22.92 -6.14 -18.86
C ASP A 173 23.22 -4.78 -18.21
N SER A 174 23.66 -4.77 -16.95
CA SER A 174 23.91 -3.55 -16.18
C SER A 174 25.40 -3.40 -15.84
N LYS A 175 25.95 -2.21 -16.11
CA LYS A 175 27.35 -1.85 -15.78
C LYS A 175 27.63 -1.83 -14.28
N ASP A 176 26.58 -1.63 -13.47
CA ASP A 176 26.67 -1.46 -12.02
C ASP A 176 26.24 -2.72 -11.23
N GLY A 177 26.12 -3.86 -11.92
CA GLY A 177 25.63 -5.13 -11.36
C GLY A 177 24.11 -5.29 -11.47
N ASN A 178 23.57 -6.40 -10.96
CA ASN A 178 22.14 -6.70 -11.07
C ASN A 178 21.31 -5.81 -10.11
N PRO A 179 20.56 -4.82 -10.62
CA PRO A 179 19.83 -3.85 -9.79
C PRO A 179 18.73 -4.53 -8.96
N ILE A 180 18.08 -5.55 -9.53
CA ILE A 180 17.04 -6.33 -8.86
C ILE A 180 17.63 -7.10 -7.67
N LYS A 181 18.78 -7.75 -7.87
CA LYS A 181 19.47 -8.47 -6.80
C LYS A 181 19.91 -7.52 -5.69
N ASN A 182 20.43 -6.34 -6.03
CA ASN A 182 20.82 -5.34 -5.04
C ASN A 182 19.60 -4.89 -4.23
N PHE A 183 18.48 -4.57 -4.92
CA PHE A 183 17.22 -4.22 -4.28
C PHE A 183 16.79 -5.27 -3.25
N TYR A 184 16.57 -6.52 -3.68
CA TYR A 184 16.12 -7.55 -2.76
C TYR A 184 17.13 -7.87 -1.66
N THR A 185 18.44 -7.81 -1.93
CA THR A 185 19.46 -8.06 -0.90
C THR A 185 19.41 -7.02 0.21
N SER A 186 19.25 -5.74 -0.15
CA SER A 186 19.17 -4.65 0.83
C SER A 186 17.84 -4.66 1.58
N TRP A 187 16.71 -4.83 0.87
CA TRP A 187 15.38 -4.77 1.49
C TRP A 187 14.97 -6.05 2.23
N LEU A 188 15.53 -7.22 1.91
CA LEU A 188 15.33 -8.45 2.71
C LEU A 188 16.08 -8.40 4.04
N ASN A 189 17.19 -7.65 4.10
CA ASN A 189 17.95 -7.41 5.32
C ASN A 189 17.57 -6.06 5.97
N PHE A 190 16.41 -5.50 5.60
CA PHE A 190 15.95 -4.22 6.13
C PHE A 190 15.81 -4.28 7.65
N SER A 191 16.47 -3.34 8.33
CA SER A 191 16.29 -3.05 9.75
C SER A 191 16.10 -1.55 9.88
N THR A 192 15.08 -1.13 10.62
CA THR A 192 14.78 0.30 10.80
C THR A 192 15.78 0.95 11.75
N GLN A 193 16.18 2.17 11.42
CA GLN A 193 17.00 3.07 12.21
C GLN A 193 16.17 3.97 13.14
N LYS A 194 14.83 3.92 13.02
CA LYS A 194 13.90 4.70 13.86
C LYS A 194 13.99 4.27 15.32
N SER A 195 14.08 5.25 16.22
CA SER A 195 14.00 4.97 17.64
C SER A 195 12.54 4.75 18.06
N PHE A 196 12.28 3.64 18.76
CA PHE A 196 10.97 3.38 19.39
C PHE A 196 10.92 3.95 20.81
N LYS A 197 11.80 4.90 21.15
CA LYS A 197 11.94 5.48 22.50
C LYS A 197 10.64 6.09 23.01
N TRP A 198 9.78 6.56 22.12
CA TRP A 198 8.46 7.11 22.42
C TRP A 198 7.41 6.06 22.83
N PHE A 199 7.62 4.79 22.49
CA PHE A 199 6.72 3.68 22.84
C PHE A 199 7.09 2.99 24.16
N ASP A 200 8.27 3.31 24.71
CA ASP A 200 8.75 2.73 25.95
C ASP A 200 8.03 3.35 27.16
N LYS A 201 6.89 2.74 27.51
CA LYS A 201 5.98 3.22 28.57
C LYS A 201 6.57 3.12 29.98
N TYR A 202 7.73 2.48 30.13
CA TYR A 202 8.40 2.23 31.41
C TYR A 202 9.83 2.80 31.45
N LYS A 203 9.99 4.09 31.17
CA LYS A 203 11.12 4.83 31.76
C LYS A 203 10.78 5.20 33.21
N LEU A 204 10.94 4.24 34.11
CA LEU A 204 11.17 4.52 35.53
C LEU A 204 12.65 4.94 35.67
N SER A 205 12.87 6.26 35.66
CA SER A 205 14.07 6.98 36.15
C SER A 205 15.45 6.54 35.67
N GLU A 206 16.20 7.48 35.09
CA GLU A 206 17.30 8.16 35.79
C GLU A 206 17.27 9.66 35.44
#